data_AF-A0A511KNP6-F1
#
_entry.id   AF-A0A511KNP6-F1
#
_cell.length_a   1.000
_cell.length_b   1.000
_cell.length_c   1.000
_cell.angle_alpha   90.00
_cell.angle_beta   90.00
_cell.angle_gamma   90.00
#
_symmetry.space_group_name_H-M   'P 1'
#
loop_
_entity.id
_entity.type
_entity.pdbx_description
1 polymer ?
#
loop_
_entity_poly.entity_id
_entity_poly.type
_entity_poly.pdbx_seq_one_letter_code
_entity_poly.pdbx_strand_id
1 'polypeptide(L)'
;MGLITTLALAYGAKQASQAMTQFAQAQQQKPPLTAGQPQHHCAQGPPQQHGFAAAPPPGQNSYHPAYGAASSGYHSVYISPQQQHAPPPPHYGYAAPHAGSGPALDVNCILRILQQAVQDQNIQAFYPPGTLEPLAHRIAQSGALARIAHEWNLPVEIAMDLARLALFDVVLLVDDSGSMAFEENGSRIDDAKLVVSRVATASTLFDTDGMSVFFLNSPVVGQAITNEQQAQALVSSVQFSGLTPLGTALKQNILQPLVVQPAFSNTLRKPVLVILITDGEPSSEPRTALSQSILGAKNALSQTRYGPDALSIQLAQVGDDAKARMFLDEVDRDREVGGLVDVTGTYEWESEQVLRLSGITLTPDMWLVKLLLGGINSAYDRKDEGRY
;
A
#
# COMPACT_ATOMS: atom_id res chain seq x y z
N MET A 1 25.99 4.23 6.77
CA MET A 1 25.06 3.65 7.75
C MET A 1 23.95 3.05 6.91
N GLY A 2 23.72 1.73 6.97
CA GLY A 2 22.71 1.08 6.12
C GLY A 2 21.29 1.23 6.67
N LEU A 3 20.29 1.00 5.81
CA LEU A 3 18.86 1.17 6.10
C LEU A 3 18.42 0.40 7.36
N ILE A 4 18.97 -0.81 7.57
CA ILE A 4 18.70 -1.61 8.79
C ILE A 4 19.14 -0.86 10.06
N THR A 5 20.32 -0.25 10.04
CA THR A 5 20.83 0.48 11.20
C THR A 5 19.96 1.69 11.48
N THR A 6 19.50 2.35 10.42
CA THR A 6 18.64 3.53 10.52
C THR A 6 17.24 3.20 11.05
N LEU A 7 16.64 2.09 10.59
CA LEU A 7 15.40 1.56 11.18
C LEU A 7 15.55 1.19 12.65
N ALA A 8 16.63 0.48 13.01
CA ALA A 8 16.88 0.09 14.40
C ALA A 8 17.00 1.31 15.33
N LEU A 9 17.63 2.40 14.85
CA LEU A 9 17.72 3.67 15.58
C LEU A 9 16.37 4.41 15.64
N ALA A 10 15.59 4.39 14.54
CA ALA A 10 14.28 5.03 14.49
C ALA A 10 13.27 4.39 15.47
N TYR A 11 13.25 3.07 15.59
CA TYR A 11 12.41 2.37 16.58
C TYR A 11 12.83 2.64 18.04
N GLY A 12 14.04 3.17 18.27
CA GLY A 12 14.52 3.59 19.60
C GLY A 12 14.15 5.03 20.00
N ALA A 13 13.82 5.91 19.04
CA ALA A 13 13.61 7.35 19.26
C ALA A 13 12.15 7.78 18.99
N LYS A 14 11.37 7.98 20.06
CA LYS A 14 9.96 8.43 20.02
C LYS A 14 9.75 9.92 19.64
N GLN A 15 10.22 10.37 18.48
CA GLN A 15 9.96 11.75 17.99
C GLN A 15 9.25 11.86 16.62
N ALA A 16 8.76 10.75 16.04
CA ALA A 16 8.21 10.74 14.68
C ALA A 16 6.82 11.40 14.50
N SER A 17 6.06 11.68 15.57
CA SER A 17 4.63 12.06 15.46
C SER A 17 4.38 13.39 14.71
N GLN A 18 5.21 14.41 14.88
CA GLN A 18 4.98 15.71 14.23
C GLN A 18 5.36 15.71 12.75
N ALA A 19 6.44 15.01 12.37
CA ALA A 19 6.84 14.86 10.98
C ALA A 19 5.80 14.08 10.15
N MET A 20 5.19 13.06 10.75
CA MET A 20 4.14 12.24 10.12
C MET A 20 2.91 13.06 9.73
N THR A 21 2.41 13.94 10.60
CA THR A 21 1.24 14.77 10.31
C THR A 21 1.53 15.77 9.18
N GLN A 22 2.74 16.34 9.14
CA GLN A 22 3.13 17.28 8.08
C GLN A 22 3.26 16.59 6.72
N PHE A 23 3.76 15.35 6.67
CA PHE A 23 3.81 14.58 5.43
C PHE A 23 2.43 14.20 4.90
N ALA A 24 1.51 13.78 5.76
CA ALA A 24 0.12 13.49 5.37
C ALA A 24 -0.60 14.75 4.87
N GLN A 25 -0.32 15.92 5.47
CA GLN A 25 -0.86 17.20 5.00
C GLN A 25 -0.24 17.67 3.68
N ALA A 26 1.06 17.43 3.48
CA ALA A 26 1.75 17.76 2.22
C ALA A 26 1.25 16.91 1.03
N GLN A 27 0.77 15.68 1.27
CA GLN A 27 0.05 14.91 0.26
C GLN A 27 -1.26 15.56 -0.19
N GLN A 28 -1.89 16.38 0.65
CA GLN A 28 -3.21 16.96 0.40
C GLN A 28 -3.17 18.37 -0.20
N GLN A 29 -2.01 19.03 -0.26
CA GLN A 29 -1.91 20.43 -0.69
C GLN A 29 -1.01 20.63 -1.94
N LYS A 30 -1.62 20.58 -3.14
CA LYS A 30 -1.40 21.50 -4.28
C LYS A 30 -2.52 21.32 -5.33
N PRO A 31 -2.90 22.39 -6.07
CA PRO A 31 -4.28 22.59 -6.52
C PRO A 31 -4.66 21.80 -7.79
N PRO A 32 -5.93 21.39 -7.96
CA PRO A 32 -6.46 20.96 -9.24
C PRO A 32 -6.71 22.17 -10.15
N LEU A 33 -6.31 22.06 -11.41
CA LEU A 33 -6.90 22.87 -12.47
C LEU A 33 -8.40 22.53 -12.57
N THR A 34 -9.21 23.58 -12.41
CA THR A 34 -10.67 23.71 -12.55
C THR A 34 -11.43 22.58 -13.24
N ALA A 35 -12.27 21.87 -12.48
CA ALA A 35 -13.70 21.60 -12.77
C ALA A 35 -14.35 20.98 -11.53
N GLY A 36 -15.48 21.53 -11.08
CA GLY A 36 -16.01 21.35 -9.72
C GLY A 36 -16.55 19.96 -9.40
N GLN A 37 -16.12 19.43 -8.25
CA GLN A 37 -16.88 18.51 -7.39
C GLN A 37 -16.55 18.79 -5.92
N PRO A 38 -17.52 18.68 -4.99
CA PRO A 38 -17.29 18.99 -3.58
C PRO A 38 -16.36 17.95 -2.93
N GLN A 39 -15.19 18.41 -2.46
CA GLN A 39 -14.28 17.64 -1.60
C GLN A 39 -14.89 17.52 -0.19
N HIS A 40 -15.33 16.32 0.17
CA HIS A 40 -15.65 15.95 1.55
C HIS A 40 -14.46 15.19 2.14
N HIS A 41 -13.84 15.78 3.16
CA HIS A 41 -12.72 15.21 3.90
C HIS A 41 -13.15 13.93 4.63
N CYS A 42 -12.34 12.87 4.52
CA CYS A 42 -12.51 11.63 5.26
C CYS A 42 -11.96 11.79 6.69
N ALA A 43 -12.46 12.75 7.46
CA ALA A 43 -12.25 12.85 8.90
C ALA A 43 -13.15 13.94 9.49
N GLN A 44 -14.31 13.56 10.01
CA GLN A 44 -14.98 14.13 11.19
C GLN A 44 -16.35 13.45 11.37
N GLY A 45 -16.44 12.54 12.34
CA GLY A 45 -17.74 12.12 12.86
C GLY A 45 -18.35 13.25 13.70
N PRO A 46 -19.67 13.51 13.64
CA PRO A 46 -20.27 14.60 14.40
C PRO A 46 -20.23 14.29 15.92
N PRO A 47 -19.98 15.30 16.78
CA PRO A 47 -20.05 15.10 18.22
C PRO A 47 -21.52 14.94 18.65
N GLN A 48 -21.88 13.77 19.18
CA GLN A 48 -23.13 13.58 19.92
C GLN A 48 -23.02 14.29 21.27
N GLN A 49 -23.69 15.43 21.42
CA GLN A 49 -23.91 16.07 22.71
C GLN A 49 -24.95 15.28 23.51
N HIS A 50 -24.58 14.85 24.71
CA HIS A 50 -25.49 14.30 25.71
C HIS A 50 -26.38 15.42 26.27
N GLY A 51 -27.67 15.39 25.92
CA GLY A 51 -28.70 16.22 26.52
C GLY A 51 -29.26 15.58 27.80
N PHE A 52 -29.16 16.32 28.90
CA PHE A 52 -29.82 15.99 30.17
C PHE A 52 -31.34 16.13 30.06
N ALA A 53 -32.05 15.20 30.72
CA ALA A 53 -33.50 15.17 30.84
C ALA A 53 -34.07 16.31 31.70
N ALA A 54 -35.22 16.85 31.30
CA ALA A 54 -36.12 17.60 32.17
C ALA A 54 -37.58 17.24 31.85
N ALA A 55 -38.38 17.10 32.92
CA ALA A 55 -39.74 16.56 32.99
C ALA A 55 -40.83 17.42 32.29
N PRO A 56 -42.03 16.86 32.00
CA PRO A 56 -43.12 17.57 31.34
C PRO A 56 -44.16 18.14 32.33
N PRO A 57 -44.93 19.18 31.95
CA PRO A 57 -46.20 19.52 32.60
C PRO A 57 -47.44 19.12 31.77
N PRO A 58 -48.65 19.09 32.37
CA PRO A 58 -49.81 18.35 31.84
C PRO A 58 -50.94 19.22 31.26
N GLY A 59 -51.86 18.57 30.52
CA GLY A 59 -53.17 19.10 30.06
C GLY A 59 -53.31 19.04 28.53
N GLN A 60 -54.44 18.76 27.88
CA GLN A 60 -55.84 18.69 28.28
C GLN A 60 -56.65 17.97 27.16
N ASN A 61 -57.80 17.40 27.54
CA ASN A 61 -58.85 16.68 26.78
C ASN A 61 -59.12 17.05 25.29
N SER A 62 -59.58 16.07 24.49
CA SER A 62 -61.01 15.94 24.02
C SER A 62 -61.27 14.83 22.96
N TYR A 63 -62.25 13.94 23.25
CA TYR A 63 -63.29 13.25 22.42
C TYR A 63 -62.99 12.73 20.99
N HIS A 64 -62.93 11.39 20.71
CA HIS A 64 -63.99 10.35 20.44
C HIS A 64 -64.65 10.37 19.02
N PRO A 65 -65.20 9.25 18.48
CA PRO A 65 -64.74 7.85 18.48
C PRO A 65 -64.92 7.12 17.12
N ALA A 66 -64.34 5.92 16.98
CA ALA A 66 -64.60 4.96 15.90
C ALA A 66 -65.26 3.67 16.44
N TYR A 67 -66.20 3.15 15.66
CA TYR A 67 -67.04 1.97 15.90
C TYR A 67 -66.28 0.63 15.86
N GLY A 68 -66.76 -0.38 16.60
CA GLY A 68 -66.42 -1.79 16.36
C GLY A 68 -66.63 -2.70 17.58
N ALA A 69 -67.50 -3.69 17.45
CA ALA A 69 -68.14 -4.45 18.53
C ALA A 69 -67.54 -5.87 18.77
N ALA A 70 -68.13 -6.58 19.75
CA ALA A 70 -68.07 -8.02 20.10
C ALA A 70 -67.06 -8.41 21.21
N SER A 71 -67.49 -8.54 22.48
CA SER A 71 -68.13 -9.70 23.16
C SER A 71 -67.15 -10.86 23.49
N SER A 72 -66.69 -11.01 24.74
CA SER A 72 -67.27 -11.81 25.85
C SER A 72 -66.75 -13.26 25.91
N GLY A 73 -66.11 -13.64 27.03
CA GLY A 73 -65.81 -15.04 27.36
C GLY A 73 -64.91 -15.22 28.59
N TYR A 74 -65.54 -15.48 29.75
CA TYR A 74 -64.96 -15.69 31.08
C TYR A 74 -64.29 -17.07 31.25
N HIS A 75 -63.19 -17.16 32.02
CA HIS A 75 -63.08 -18.07 33.18
C HIS A 75 -61.88 -17.73 34.09
N SER A 76 -62.11 -17.82 35.39
CA SER A 76 -61.19 -17.54 36.50
C SER A 76 -61.06 -18.81 37.34
N VAL A 77 -59.85 -19.16 37.81
CA VAL A 77 -59.66 -19.94 39.04
C VAL A 77 -58.41 -19.45 39.78
N TYR A 78 -58.60 -19.20 41.07
CA TYR A 78 -57.65 -18.76 42.09
C TYR A 78 -56.82 -19.91 42.67
N ILE A 79 -55.56 -19.65 43.02
CA ILE A 79 -54.85 -20.27 44.16
C ILE A 79 -54.04 -19.18 44.88
N SER A 80 -54.11 -19.17 46.22
CA SER A 80 -53.44 -18.29 47.20
C SER A 80 -52.41 -19.10 48.02
N PRO A 81 -51.75 -18.58 49.09
CA PRO A 81 -50.81 -17.44 49.18
C PRO A 81 -49.50 -17.80 49.97
N GLN A 82 -48.65 -16.78 50.22
CA GLN A 82 -47.50 -16.74 51.17
C GLN A 82 -46.20 -17.45 50.72
N GLN A 83 -44.96 -16.95 50.91
CA GLN A 83 -44.41 -16.06 51.93
C GLN A 83 -43.12 -15.37 51.40
N GLN A 84 -42.82 -14.20 51.96
CA GLN A 84 -41.69 -13.30 51.70
C GLN A 84 -40.33 -14.00 51.80
N HIS A 85 -39.39 -13.74 50.87
CA HIS A 85 -37.93 -13.63 51.11
C HIS A 85 -37.31 -12.81 49.97
N ALA A 86 -36.58 -11.75 50.31
CA ALA A 86 -35.92 -10.85 49.36
C ALA A 86 -34.66 -11.52 48.76
N PRO A 87 -34.42 -11.44 47.44
CA PRO A 87 -33.15 -11.84 46.84
C PRO A 87 -32.11 -10.70 46.87
N PRO A 88 -30.80 -11.03 46.95
CA PRO A 88 -29.70 -10.08 47.09
C PRO A 88 -29.42 -9.30 45.79
N PRO A 89 -28.69 -8.15 45.86
CA PRO A 89 -28.43 -7.33 44.69
C PRO A 89 -27.58 -8.07 43.64
N PRO A 90 -27.84 -7.86 42.34
CA PRO A 90 -27.07 -8.51 41.29
C PRO A 90 -25.63 -8.01 41.28
N HIS A 91 -24.70 -8.96 41.37
CA HIS A 91 -23.29 -8.77 41.09
C HIS A 91 -23.11 -8.24 39.65
N TYR A 92 -22.42 -7.10 39.52
CA TYR A 92 -21.86 -6.65 38.25
C TYR A 92 -20.78 -7.64 37.79
N GLY A 93 -21.18 -8.62 36.98
CA GLY A 93 -20.27 -9.39 36.16
C GLY A 93 -19.76 -8.50 35.03
N TYR A 94 -18.48 -8.12 35.08
CA TYR A 94 -17.77 -7.65 33.90
C TYR A 94 -17.81 -8.75 32.84
N ALA A 95 -18.72 -8.62 31.87
CA ALA A 95 -18.57 -9.31 30.61
C ALA A 95 -17.30 -8.76 29.95
N ALA A 96 -16.31 -9.63 29.75
CA ALA A 96 -15.11 -9.29 29.01
C ALA A 96 -15.51 -8.72 27.64
N PRO A 97 -15.02 -7.54 27.23
CA PRO A 97 -15.26 -7.04 25.89
C PRO A 97 -14.64 -8.05 24.92
N HIS A 98 -15.46 -8.56 24.00
CA HIS A 98 -14.94 -9.26 22.84
C HIS A 98 -13.99 -8.30 22.12
N ALA A 99 -12.72 -8.66 22.06
CA ALA A 99 -11.72 -7.95 21.29
C ALA A 99 -12.12 -8.03 19.81
N GLY A 100 -12.60 -6.94 19.24
CA GLY A 100 -12.96 -6.94 17.83
C GLY A 100 -13.82 -5.75 17.44
N SER A 101 -13.20 -4.59 17.26
CA SER A 101 -13.56 -3.57 16.27
C SER A 101 -12.82 -2.27 16.62
N GLY A 102 -11.64 -2.09 16.03
CA GLY A 102 -11.19 -0.73 15.73
C GLY A 102 -12.23 -0.06 14.83
N PRO A 103 -12.21 1.29 14.70
CA PRO A 103 -13.14 1.97 13.80
C PRO A 103 -13.06 1.32 12.42
N ALA A 104 -14.17 0.77 11.95
CA ALA A 104 -14.23 0.17 10.62
C ALA A 104 -13.82 1.24 9.61
N LEU A 105 -12.73 1.01 8.89
CA LEU A 105 -12.28 1.91 7.83
C LEU A 105 -13.38 1.97 6.78
N ASP A 106 -13.75 3.18 6.35
CA ASP A 106 -14.87 3.40 5.44
C ASP A 106 -14.57 2.77 4.08
N VAL A 107 -15.33 1.73 3.72
CA VAL A 107 -15.25 1.03 2.43
C VAL A 107 -15.36 2.01 1.26
N ASN A 108 -16.16 3.07 1.40
CA ASN A 108 -16.30 4.08 0.35
C ASN A 108 -15.01 4.88 0.13
N CYS A 109 -14.20 5.08 1.18
CA CYS A 109 -12.90 5.72 1.06
C CYS A 109 -11.93 4.85 0.26
N ILE A 110 -11.85 3.55 0.61
CA ILE A 110 -11.01 2.58 -0.10
C ILE A 110 -11.44 2.48 -1.57
N LEU A 111 -12.74 2.39 -1.85
CA LEU A 111 -13.26 2.36 -3.21
C LEU A 111 -12.84 3.58 -4.02
N ARG A 112 -12.91 4.79 -3.44
CA ARG A 112 -12.46 6.01 -4.11
C ARG A 112 -10.96 5.99 -4.42
N ILE A 113 -10.14 5.52 -3.48
CA ILE A 113 -8.69 5.37 -3.68
C ILE A 113 -8.41 4.43 -4.85
N LEU A 114 -9.08 3.28 -4.90
CA LEU A 114 -8.93 2.33 -6.01
C LEU A 114 -9.40 2.91 -7.35
N GLN A 115 -10.55 3.59 -7.37
CA GLN A 115 -11.06 4.26 -8.58
C GLN A 115 -10.11 5.34 -9.09
N GLN A 116 -9.55 6.15 -8.18
CA GLN A 116 -8.54 7.15 -8.51
C GLN A 116 -7.27 6.50 -9.07
N ALA A 117 -6.79 5.43 -8.47
CA ALA A 117 -5.61 4.70 -8.96
C ALA A 117 -5.83 4.15 -10.37
N VAL A 118 -6.99 3.54 -10.64
CA VAL A 118 -7.33 3.01 -11.96
C VAL A 118 -7.34 4.10 -13.04
N GLN A 119 -7.79 5.32 -12.69
CA GLN A 119 -7.77 6.47 -13.59
C GLN A 119 -6.36 7.05 -13.76
N ASP A 120 -5.67 7.30 -12.65
CA ASP A 120 -4.32 7.87 -12.61
C ASP A 120 -3.31 7.04 -13.42
N GLN A 121 -3.43 5.72 -13.32
CA GLN A 121 -2.51 4.77 -13.96
C GLN A 121 -3.03 4.24 -15.31
N ASN A 122 -4.15 4.73 -15.84
CA ASN A 122 -4.74 4.27 -17.12
C ASN A 122 -4.94 2.74 -17.26
N ILE A 123 -5.27 2.05 -16.15
CA ILE A 123 -5.41 0.58 -16.10
C ILE A 123 -6.88 0.13 -16.18
N GLN A 124 -7.77 0.92 -16.79
CA GLN A 124 -9.21 0.61 -16.84
C GLN A 124 -9.51 -0.70 -17.61
N ALA A 125 -8.61 -1.13 -18.50
CA ALA A 125 -8.71 -2.39 -19.24
C ALA A 125 -8.76 -3.63 -18.33
N PHE A 126 -8.21 -3.53 -17.11
CA PHE A 126 -8.17 -4.60 -16.11
C PHE A 126 -9.36 -4.57 -15.14
N TYR A 127 -9.98 -3.41 -14.96
CA TYR A 127 -11.01 -3.16 -13.95
C TYR A 127 -12.32 -2.64 -14.55
N PRO A 128 -13.13 -3.52 -15.19
CA PRO A 128 -14.46 -3.16 -15.66
C PRO A 128 -15.35 -2.62 -14.52
N PRO A 129 -16.41 -1.84 -14.85
CA PRO A 129 -17.36 -1.35 -13.84
C PRO A 129 -17.90 -2.47 -12.95
N GLY A 130 -17.96 -2.24 -11.63
CA GLY A 130 -18.44 -3.22 -10.65
C GLY A 130 -17.37 -4.15 -10.07
N THR A 131 -16.11 -4.11 -10.55
CA THR A 131 -15.03 -4.98 -10.06
C THR A 131 -14.29 -4.42 -8.84
N LEU A 132 -14.32 -3.11 -8.62
CA LEU A 132 -13.59 -2.45 -7.53
C LEU A 132 -14.35 -2.50 -6.20
N GLU A 133 -15.68 -2.53 -6.23
CA GLU A 133 -16.51 -2.57 -5.03
C GLU A 133 -16.26 -3.84 -4.20
N PRO A 134 -16.26 -5.07 -4.76
CA PRO A 134 -15.92 -6.26 -4.00
C PRO A 134 -14.48 -6.24 -3.47
N LEU A 135 -13.55 -5.64 -4.22
CA LEU A 135 -12.16 -5.51 -3.80
C LEU A 135 -12.03 -4.57 -2.59
N ALA A 136 -12.69 -3.41 -2.63
CA ALA A 136 -12.73 -2.47 -1.51
C ALA A 136 -13.32 -3.10 -0.24
N HIS A 137 -14.41 -3.87 -0.37
CA HIS A 137 -15.00 -4.61 0.76
C HIS A 137 -14.02 -5.63 1.34
N ARG A 138 -13.30 -6.37 0.48
CA ARG A 138 -12.29 -7.35 0.93
C ARG A 138 -11.17 -6.69 1.72
N ILE A 139 -10.64 -5.57 1.22
CA ILE A 139 -9.57 -4.81 1.90
C ILE A 139 -10.05 -4.25 3.25
N ALA A 140 -11.27 -3.71 3.29
CA ALA A 140 -11.83 -3.19 4.54
C ALA A 140 -12.02 -4.29 5.60
N GLN A 141 -12.48 -5.47 5.17
CA GLN A 141 -12.75 -6.61 6.06
C GLN A 141 -11.48 -7.35 6.50
N SER A 142 -10.39 -7.30 5.72
CA SER A 142 -9.16 -8.01 6.05
C SER A 142 -8.41 -7.42 7.25
N GLY A 143 -8.68 -6.15 7.59
CA GLY A 143 -7.91 -5.43 8.61
C GLY A 143 -6.49 -5.07 8.17
N ALA A 144 -6.11 -5.33 6.92
CA ALA A 144 -4.79 -5.10 6.36
C ALA A 144 -4.29 -3.67 6.58
N LEU A 145 -5.15 -2.68 6.28
CA LEU A 145 -4.84 -1.26 6.42
C LEU A 145 -4.56 -0.86 7.88
N ALA A 146 -5.38 -1.33 8.82
CA ALA A 146 -5.18 -1.05 10.24
C ALA A 146 -3.91 -1.73 10.77
N ARG A 147 -3.63 -2.94 10.28
CA ARG A 147 -2.43 -3.70 10.63
C ARG A 147 -1.17 -2.98 10.15
N ILE A 148 -1.06 -2.64 8.87
CA ILE A 148 0.13 -1.99 8.33
C ILE A 148 0.30 -0.57 8.90
N ALA A 149 -0.78 0.16 9.16
CA ALA A 149 -0.73 1.45 9.85
C ALA A 149 -0.09 1.31 11.24
N HIS A 150 -0.43 0.27 11.97
CA HIS A 150 0.15 0.02 13.30
C HIS A 150 1.59 -0.49 13.22
N GLU A 151 1.86 -1.51 12.41
CA GLU A 151 3.18 -2.15 12.29
C GLU A 151 4.24 -1.17 11.79
N TRP A 152 3.88 -0.28 10.86
CA TRP A 152 4.79 0.70 10.26
C TRP A 152 4.63 2.09 10.88
N ASN A 153 3.86 2.21 11.96
CA ASN A 153 3.61 3.47 12.67
C ASN A 153 3.22 4.61 11.71
N LEU A 154 2.33 4.32 10.75
CA LEU A 154 1.86 5.27 9.74
C LEU A 154 0.56 5.94 10.18
N PRO A 155 0.35 7.22 9.82
CA PRO A 155 -0.98 7.80 9.74
C PRO A 155 -1.90 6.92 8.89
N VAL A 156 -3.15 6.77 9.32
CA VAL A 156 -4.14 5.93 8.64
C VAL A 156 -4.33 6.38 7.19
N GLU A 157 -4.27 7.69 6.92
CA GLU A 157 -4.40 8.28 5.60
C GLU A 157 -3.28 7.82 4.65
N ILE A 158 -2.05 7.72 5.15
CA ILE A 158 -0.91 7.22 4.37
C ILE A 158 -1.04 5.72 4.16
N ALA A 159 -1.43 4.98 5.20
CA ALA A 159 -1.64 3.54 5.09
C ALA A 159 -2.75 3.19 4.08
N MET A 160 -3.82 4.00 4.00
CA MET A 160 -4.90 3.83 3.03
C MET A 160 -4.42 3.84 1.58
N ASP A 161 -3.39 4.60 1.24
CA ASP A 161 -2.83 4.61 -0.12
C ASP A 161 -2.22 3.26 -0.51
N LEU A 162 -1.78 2.44 0.44
CA LEU A 162 -1.24 1.10 0.16
C LEU A 162 -2.30 0.14 -0.38
N ALA A 163 -3.60 0.45 -0.24
CA ALA A 163 -4.67 -0.31 -0.88
C ALA A 163 -4.52 -0.40 -2.41
N ARG A 164 -3.80 0.55 -3.02
CA ARG A 164 -3.51 0.57 -4.47
C ARG A 164 -2.71 -0.66 -4.92
N LEU A 165 -1.89 -1.24 -4.04
CA LEU A 165 -1.14 -2.46 -4.33
C LEU A 165 -2.06 -3.64 -4.70
N ALA A 166 -3.31 -3.65 -4.22
CA ALA A 166 -4.30 -4.67 -4.59
C ALA A 166 -4.65 -4.69 -6.09
N LEU A 167 -4.29 -3.63 -6.83
CA LEU A 167 -4.53 -3.50 -8.26
C LEU A 167 -3.37 -4.03 -9.12
N PHE A 168 -2.27 -4.48 -8.52
CA PHE A 168 -1.07 -4.86 -9.28
C PHE A 168 -0.56 -6.23 -8.85
N ASP A 169 -0.08 -7.01 -9.81
CA ASP A 169 0.79 -8.14 -9.50
C ASP A 169 2.21 -7.60 -9.26
N VAL A 170 2.79 -7.84 -8.08
CA VAL A 170 4.12 -7.33 -7.71
C VAL A 170 5.20 -8.36 -8.04
N VAL A 171 6.22 -7.93 -8.79
CA VAL A 171 7.38 -8.75 -9.17
C VAL A 171 8.67 -8.02 -8.77
N LEU A 172 9.53 -8.71 -8.03
CA LEU A 172 10.85 -8.20 -7.67
C LEU A 172 11.92 -8.74 -8.61
N LEU A 173 12.86 -7.87 -9.01
CA LEU A 173 14.14 -8.25 -9.61
C LEU A 173 15.26 -7.76 -8.70
N VAL A 174 15.97 -8.70 -8.08
CA VAL A 174 17.01 -8.39 -7.10
C VAL A 174 18.39 -8.56 -7.71
N ASP A 175 19.23 -7.55 -7.59
CA ASP A 175 20.64 -7.63 -7.94
C ASP A 175 21.36 -8.61 -6.99
N ASP A 176 21.89 -9.68 -7.58
CA ASP A 176 22.72 -10.68 -6.93
C ASP A 176 24.14 -10.70 -7.49
N SER A 177 24.63 -9.59 -8.04
CA SER A 177 25.98 -9.44 -8.56
C SER A 177 27.05 -9.47 -7.46
N GLY A 178 28.32 -9.53 -7.86
CA GLY A 178 29.43 -9.58 -6.90
C GLY A 178 29.59 -8.32 -6.04
N SER A 179 29.26 -7.13 -6.55
CA SER A 179 29.41 -5.86 -5.84
C SER A 179 28.58 -5.83 -4.55
N MET A 180 27.38 -6.42 -4.59
CA MET A 180 26.49 -6.58 -3.43
C MET A 180 27.16 -7.29 -2.25
N ALA A 181 28.02 -8.27 -2.50
CA ALA A 181 28.66 -9.09 -1.47
C ALA A 181 30.00 -8.51 -0.98
N PHE A 182 30.81 -7.96 -1.88
CA PHE A 182 32.19 -7.56 -1.57
C PHE A 182 32.31 -6.11 -1.13
N GLU A 183 31.37 -5.24 -1.49
CA GLU A 183 31.38 -3.84 -1.10
C GLU A 183 30.56 -3.59 0.17
N GLU A 184 30.86 -2.50 0.87
CA GLU A 184 30.20 -2.08 2.11
C GLU A 184 30.10 -3.18 3.19
N ASN A 185 31.04 -4.14 3.20
CA ASN A 185 31.04 -5.31 4.08
C ASN A 185 29.74 -6.15 4.00
N GLY A 186 29.06 -6.16 2.85
CA GLY A 186 27.85 -6.94 2.60
C GLY A 186 26.56 -6.30 3.10
N SER A 187 26.58 -5.05 3.60
CA SER A 187 25.35 -4.37 4.05
C SER A 187 24.32 -4.17 2.94
N ARG A 188 24.75 -4.14 1.67
CA ARG A 188 23.85 -4.07 0.50
C ARG A 188 22.90 -5.26 0.43
N ILE A 189 23.37 -6.46 0.77
CA ILE A 189 22.54 -7.67 0.84
C ILE A 189 21.50 -7.54 1.96
N ASP A 190 21.89 -6.97 3.08
CA ASP A 190 21.01 -6.75 4.22
C ASP A 190 19.91 -5.73 3.90
N ASP A 191 20.26 -4.62 3.22
CA ASP A 191 19.29 -3.64 2.74
C ASP A 191 18.35 -4.27 1.70
N ALA A 192 18.86 -5.08 0.76
CA ALA A 192 18.03 -5.81 -0.20
C ALA A 192 17.07 -6.79 0.51
N LYS A 193 17.54 -7.57 1.49
CA LYS A 193 16.70 -8.48 2.30
C LYS A 193 15.57 -7.71 2.97
N LEU A 194 15.87 -6.55 3.54
CA LEU A 194 14.90 -5.72 4.21
C LEU A 194 13.85 -5.21 3.22
N VAL A 195 14.26 -4.66 2.06
CA VAL A 195 13.33 -4.18 1.03
C VAL A 195 12.42 -5.33 0.56
N VAL A 196 13.00 -6.47 0.18
CA VAL A 196 12.24 -7.67 -0.25
C VAL A 196 11.25 -8.10 0.84
N SER A 197 11.66 -8.10 2.12
CA SER A 197 10.80 -8.47 3.24
C SER A 197 9.62 -7.52 3.46
N ARG A 198 9.87 -6.22 3.32
CA ARG A 198 8.86 -5.17 3.49
C ARG A 198 7.87 -5.16 2.33
N VAL A 199 8.36 -5.32 1.09
CA VAL A 199 7.50 -5.49 -0.07
C VAL A 199 6.65 -6.75 0.06
N ALA A 200 7.24 -7.88 0.48
CA ALA A 200 6.48 -9.11 0.75
C ALA A 200 5.33 -8.84 1.72
N THR A 201 5.64 -8.21 2.85
CA THR A 201 4.63 -7.91 3.89
C THR A 201 3.52 -7.01 3.35
N ALA A 202 3.85 -5.90 2.70
CA ALA A 202 2.85 -4.98 2.18
C ALA A 202 2.03 -5.56 1.04
N SER A 203 2.66 -6.09 0.00
CA SER A 203 1.97 -6.60 -1.19
C SER A 203 1.00 -7.72 -0.84
N THR A 204 1.38 -8.61 0.08
CA THR A 204 0.59 -9.79 0.46
C THR A 204 -0.59 -9.50 1.39
N LEU A 205 -0.59 -8.33 2.03
CA LEU A 205 -1.74 -7.85 2.78
C LEU A 205 -2.89 -7.41 1.85
N PHE A 206 -2.55 -7.03 0.62
CA PHE A 206 -3.49 -6.48 -0.37
C PHE A 206 -3.72 -7.41 -1.56
N ASP A 207 -2.78 -8.32 -1.83
CA ASP A 207 -2.84 -9.34 -2.86
C ASP A 207 -2.65 -10.75 -2.30
N THR A 208 -3.49 -11.68 -2.73
CA THR A 208 -3.63 -12.99 -2.07
C THR A 208 -2.84 -14.13 -2.71
N ASP A 209 -2.35 -13.96 -3.94
CA ASP A 209 -1.50 -14.95 -4.64
C ASP A 209 -0.01 -14.79 -4.33
N GLY A 210 0.39 -13.64 -3.78
CA GLY A 210 1.74 -13.35 -3.33
C GLY A 210 2.64 -12.83 -4.45
N MET A 211 3.84 -12.38 -4.09
CA MET A 211 4.78 -11.79 -5.06
C MET A 211 5.74 -12.82 -5.64
N SER A 212 6.28 -12.52 -6.82
CA SER A 212 7.38 -13.28 -7.42
C SER A 212 8.70 -12.54 -7.25
N VAL A 213 9.79 -13.27 -7.01
CA VAL A 213 11.13 -12.71 -6.83
C VAL A 213 12.10 -13.41 -7.77
N PHE A 214 12.72 -12.63 -8.64
CA PHE A 214 13.76 -13.03 -9.57
C PHE A 214 15.08 -12.38 -9.18
N PHE A 215 16.17 -12.95 -9.68
CA PHE A 215 17.51 -12.41 -9.51
C PHE A 215 18.14 -12.14 -10.88
N LEU A 216 19.18 -11.30 -10.93
CA LEU A 216 19.86 -11.00 -12.18
C LEU A 216 20.64 -12.20 -12.74
N ASN A 217 21.34 -12.93 -11.88
CA ASN A 217 22.27 -14.00 -12.25
C ASN A 217 21.76 -15.39 -11.83
N SER A 218 21.15 -15.49 -10.64
CA SER A 218 20.70 -16.77 -10.10
C SER A 218 19.45 -17.30 -10.81
N PRO A 219 19.40 -18.60 -11.14
CA PRO A 219 18.20 -19.24 -11.69
C PRO A 219 17.13 -19.52 -10.62
N VAL A 220 17.43 -19.26 -9.34
CA VAL A 220 16.47 -19.42 -8.25
C VAL A 220 15.33 -18.42 -8.43
N VAL A 221 14.09 -18.87 -8.31
CA VAL A 221 12.90 -18.02 -8.38
C VAL A 221 12.05 -18.24 -7.14
N GLY A 222 11.72 -17.15 -6.45
CA GLY A 222 10.69 -17.16 -5.42
C GLY A 222 9.32 -16.99 -6.05
N GLN A 223 8.41 -17.94 -5.85
CA GLN A 223 7.02 -17.82 -6.30
C GLN A 223 6.09 -17.82 -5.09
N ALA A 224 5.02 -17.02 -5.16
CA ALA A 224 4.02 -16.90 -4.10
C ALA A 224 4.66 -16.60 -2.72
N ILE A 225 5.63 -15.68 -2.69
CA ILE A 225 6.24 -15.22 -1.43
C ILE A 225 5.20 -14.38 -0.69
N THR A 226 4.83 -14.84 0.50
CA THR A 226 3.69 -14.29 1.27
C THR A 226 4.08 -13.64 2.59
N ASN A 227 5.34 -13.71 2.99
CA ASN A 227 5.79 -13.16 4.27
C ASN A 227 7.29 -12.89 4.28
N GLU A 228 7.71 -12.08 5.26
CA GLU A 228 9.09 -11.70 5.52
C GLU A 228 10.03 -12.90 5.72
N GLN A 229 9.60 -13.95 6.43
CA GLN A 229 10.46 -15.11 6.67
C GLN A 229 10.80 -15.85 5.37
N GLN A 230 9.82 -16.06 4.48
CA GLN A 230 10.03 -16.65 3.17
C GLN A 230 10.95 -15.78 2.30
N ALA A 231 10.74 -14.46 2.32
CA ALA A 231 11.58 -13.50 1.61
C ALA A 231 13.04 -13.55 2.08
N GLN A 232 13.29 -13.48 3.38
CA GLN A 232 14.63 -13.54 3.94
C GLN A 232 15.32 -14.87 3.65
N ALA A 233 14.60 -15.98 3.77
CA ALA A 233 15.13 -17.31 3.48
C ALA A 233 15.52 -17.46 1.99
N LEU A 234 14.69 -16.94 1.08
CA LEU A 234 14.96 -16.95 -0.35
C LEU A 234 16.23 -16.17 -0.67
N VAL A 235 16.32 -14.91 -0.24
CA VAL A 235 17.49 -14.06 -0.52
C VAL A 235 18.76 -14.66 0.10
N SER A 236 18.65 -15.22 1.30
CA SER A 236 19.79 -15.88 1.98
C SER A 236 20.23 -17.19 1.31
N SER A 237 19.39 -17.80 0.47
CA SER A 237 19.73 -19.01 -0.28
C SER A 237 20.51 -18.75 -1.58
N VAL A 238 20.53 -17.49 -2.03
CA VAL A 238 21.19 -17.09 -3.28
C VAL A 238 22.65 -16.75 -3.03
N GLN A 239 23.52 -17.22 -3.93
CA GLN A 239 24.91 -16.83 -3.95
C GLN A 239 25.09 -15.55 -4.78
N PHE A 240 25.47 -14.47 -4.11
CA PHE A 240 25.73 -13.17 -4.73
C PHE A 240 27.06 -13.21 -5.49
N SER A 241 26.98 -13.28 -6.81
CA SER A 241 28.11 -13.37 -7.72
C SER A 241 27.67 -13.04 -9.15
N GLY A 242 28.63 -12.69 -10.01
CA GLY A 242 28.36 -12.39 -11.41
C GLY A 242 28.35 -10.90 -11.69
N LEU A 243 27.80 -10.56 -12.85
CA LEU A 243 27.76 -9.21 -13.40
C LEU A 243 26.36 -8.61 -13.20
N THR A 244 26.11 -7.45 -13.76
CA THR A 244 24.90 -6.65 -13.51
C THR A 244 24.10 -6.47 -14.82
N PRO A 245 23.53 -7.54 -15.40
CA PRO A 245 22.82 -7.48 -16.68
C PRO A 245 21.37 -6.96 -16.51
N LEU A 246 21.20 -5.75 -15.99
CA LEU A 246 19.89 -5.18 -15.60
C LEU A 246 18.82 -5.30 -16.69
N GLY A 247 19.10 -4.79 -17.89
CA GLY A 247 18.15 -4.79 -18.99
C GLY A 247 17.90 -6.18 -19.55
N THR A 248 18.96 -6.97 -19.74
CA THR A 248 18.84 -8.33 -20.27
C THR A 248 18.03 -9.23 -19.33
N ALA A 249 18.34 -9.24 -18.04
CA ALA A 249 17.62 -10.04 -17.04
C ALA A 249 16.17 -9.58 -16.89
N LEU A 250 15.93 -8.26 -16.80
CA LEU A 250 14.58 -7.70 -16.76
C LEU A 250 13.74 -8.17 -17.95
N LYS A 251 14.30 -8.08 -19.17
CA LYS A 251 13.60 -8.50 -20.38
C LYS A 251 13.30 -9.99 -20.41
N GLN A 252 14.30 -10.83 -20.15
CA GLN A 252 14.20 -12.28 -20.34
C GLN A 252 13.39 -12.95 -19.22
N ASN A 253 13.58 -12.51 -17.98
CA ASN A 253 12.99 -13.18 -16.81
C ASN A 253 11.60 -12.64 -16.48
N ILE A 254 11.32 -11.37 -16.79
CA ILE A 254 10.08 -10.70 -16.35
C ILE A 254 9.28 -10.17 -17.55
N LEU A 255 9.80 -9.17 -18.28
CA LEU A 255 8.99 -8.43 -19.25
C LEU A 255 8.42 -9.34 -20.34
N GLN A 256 9.24 -10.22 -20.90
CA GLN A 256 8.80 -11.11 -21.98
C GLN A 256 7.81 -12.18 -21.48
N PRO A 257 8.15 -13.04 -20.49
CA PRO A 257 7.30 -14.16 -20.10
C PRO A 257 6.10 -13.77 -19.24
N LEU A 258 6.19 -12.73 -18.41
CA LEU A 258 5.14 -12.39 -17.43
C LEU A 258 4.24 -11.24 -17.88
N VAL A 259 4.71 -10.40 -18.81
CA VAL A 259 3.98 -9.17 -19.19
C VAL A 259 3.59 -9.19 -20.66
N VAL A 260 4.57 -9.17 -21.57
CA VAL A 260 4.35 -9.05 -23.01
C VAL A 260 3.64 -10.28 -23.58
N GLN A 261 4.14 -11.50 -23.34
CA GLN A 261 3.50 -12.72 -23.86
C GLN A 261 2.07 -12.91 -23.34
N PRO A 262 1.79 -12.74 -22.02
CA PRO A 262 0.42 -12.83 -21.52
C PRO A 262 -0.49 -11.71 -22.05
N ALA A 263 0.03 -10.50 -22.28
CA ALA A 263 -0.76 -9.41 -22.85
C ALA A 263 -1.22 -9.72 -24.29
N PHE A 264 -0.31 -10.21 -25.15
CA PHE A 264 -0.67 -10.64 -26.52
C PHE A 264 -1.60 -11.85 -26.55
N SER A 265 -1.52 -12.71 -25.53
CA SER A 265 -2.37 -13.89 -25.40
C SER A 265 -3.72 -13.59 -24.72
N ASN A 266 -3.97 -12.34 -24.31
CA ASN A 266 -5.13 -11.94 -23.48
C ASN A 266 -5.28 -12.74 -22.18
N THR A 267 -4.15 -13.16 -21.59
CA THR A 267 -4.09 -13.90 -20.31
C THR A 267 -3.54 -13.06 -19.17
N LEU A 268 -3.05 -11.84 -19.43
CA LEU A 268 -2.65 -10.90 -18.37
C LEU A 268 -3.87 -10.48 -17.53
N ARG A 269 -3.82 -10.74 -16.22
CA ARG A 269 -4.98 -10.59 -15.31
C ARG A 269 -4.98 -9.29 -14.50
N LYS A 270 -3.82 -8.85 -14.03
CA LYS A 270 -3.60 -7.55 -13.42
C LYS A 270 -2.47 -6.81 -14.18
N PRO A 271 -2.38 -5.48 -14.09
CA PRO A 271 -1.15 -4.78 -14.43
C PRO A 271 0.00 -5.25 -13.52
N VAL A 272 1.23 -5.17 -13.99
CA VAL A 272 2.42 -5.66 -13.28
C VAL A 272 3.24 -4.49 -12.77
N LEU A 273 3.53 -4.47 -11.48
CA LEU A 273 4.51 -3.58 -10.86
C LEU A 273 5.83 -4.35 -10.69
N VAL A 274 6.86 -3.95 -11.44
CA VAL A 274 8.21 -4.48 -11.28
C VAL A 274 9.00 -3.56 -10.36
N ILE A 275 9.54 -4.08 -9.27
CA ILE A 275 10.50 -3.34 -8.42
C ILE A 275 11.88 -3.98 -8.61
N LEU A 276 12.79 -3.24 -9.24
CA LEU A 276 14.17 -3.64 -9.47
C LEU A 276 15.05 -3.04 -8.38
N ILE A 277 15.73 -3.89 -7.62
CA ILE A 277 16.64 -3.50 -6.52
C ILE A 277 18.07 -3.69 -7.01
N THR A 278 18.89 -2.64 -7.01
CA THR A 278 20.27 -2.66 -7.53
C THR A 278 21.22 -1.76 -6.75
N ASP A 279 22.48 -2.13 -6.66
CA ASP A 279 23.57 -1.30 -6.13
C ASP A 279 24.42 -0.64 -7.22
N GLY A 280 24.13 -0.93 -8.49
CA GLY A 280 25.04 -0.63 -9.59
C GLY A 280 24.36 -0.23 -10.90
N GLU A 281 25.21 0.24 -11.81
CA GLU A 281 24.88 0.42 -13.23
C GLU A 281 25.08 -0.89 -14.01
N PRO A 282 24.52 -1.01 -15.23
CA PRO A 282 24.68 -2.20 -16.04
C PRO A 282 26.14 -2.57 -16.28
N SER A 283 26.48 -3.85 -16.12
CA SER A 283 27.78 -4.40 -16.48
C SER A 283 27.61 -5.62 -17.39
N SER A 284 28.55 -5.81 -18.33
CA SER A 284 28.48 -6.79 -19.45
C SER A 284 27.33 -6.62 -20.45
N GLU A 285 26.64 -5.49 -20.41
CA GLU A 285 25.70 -5.06 -21.43
C GLU A 285 25.85 -3.54 -21.68
N PRO A 286 25.32 -2.99 -22.79
CA PRO A 286 25.30 -1.55 -22.99
C PRO A 286 24.55 -0.85 -21.85
N ARG A 287 25.04 0.32 -21.40
CA ARG A 287 24.36 1.16 -20.39
C ARG A 287 22.89 1.44 -20.74
N THR A 288 22.57 1.48 -22.03
CA THR A 288 21.20 1.72 -22.55
C THR A 288 20.30 0.48 -22.52
N ALA A 289 20.80 -0.70 -22.16
CA ALA A 289 20.05 -1.96 -22.26
C ALA A 289 18.79 -1.97 -21.38
N LEU A 290 18.86 -1.37 -20.18
CA LEU A 290 17.71 -1.19 -19.29
C LEU A 290 16.62 -0.36 -19.98
N SER A 291 16.93 0.88 -20.37
CA SER A 291 15.99 1.78 -21.04
C SER A 291 15.41 1.17 -22.33
N GLN A 292 16.24 0.50 -23.14
CA GLN A 292 15.78 -0.19 -24.36
C GLN A 292 14.82 -1.34 -24.06
N SER A 293 15.04 -2.08 -22.98
CA SER A 293 14.16 -3.19 -22.58
C SER A 293 12.80 -2.68 -22.12
N ILE A 294 12.79 -1.59 -21.33
CA ILE A 294 11.58 -0.93 -20.85
C ILE A 294 10.77 -0.37 -22.02
N LEU A 295 11.43 0.42 -22.89
CA LEU A 295 10.80 1.01 -24.07
C LEU A 295 10.26 -0.07 -25.01
N GLY A 296 11.02 -1.15 -25.21
CA GLY A 296 10.59 -2.29 -26.03
C GLY A 296 9.32 -2.95 -25.50
N ALA A 297 9.22 -3.19 -24.19
CA ALA A 297 8.02 -3.77 -23.58
C ALA A 297 6.83 -2.82 -23.66
N LYS A 298 7.01 -1.53 -23.36
CA LYS A 298 5.95 -0.51 -23.45
C LYS A 298 5.43 -0.37 -24.88
N ASN A 299 6.30 -0.32 -25.88
CA ASN A 299 5.90 -0.30 -27.29
C ASN A 299 5.12 -1.55 -27.70
N ALA A 300 5.52 -2.73 -27.21
CA ALA A 300 4.80 -3.97 -27.46
C ALA A 300 3.40 -3.95 -26.80
N LEU A 301 3.31 -3.48 -25.56
CA LEU A 301 2.06 -3.38 -24.81
C LEU A 301 1.07 -2.36 -25.40
N SER A 302 1.55 -1.28 -26.01
CA SER A 302 0.75 -0.32 -26.78
C SER A 302 0.00 -0.94 -27.97
N GLN A 303 0.43 -2.11 -28.44
CA GLN A 303 -0.27 -2.86 -29.50
C GLN A 303 -1.32 -3.84 -28.96
N THR A 304 -1.50 -3.91 -27.64
CA THR A 304 -2.46 -4.81 -26.98
C THR A 304 -3.65 -4.02 -26.45
N ARG A 305 -4.72 -4.73 -26.04
CA ARG A 305 -5.88 -4.10 -25.40
C ARG A 305 -5.59 -3.45 -24.04
N TYR A 306 -4.45 -3.77 -23.44
CA TYR A 306 -4.10 -3.32 -22.08
C TYR A 306 -3.33 -1.99 -22.08
N GLY A 307 -2.73 -1.61 -23.21
CA GLY A 307 -1.94 -0.39 -23.32
C GLY A 307 -0.59 -0.45 -22.60
N PRO A 308 0.26 0.57 -22.76
CA PRO A 308 1.60 0.62 -22.15
C PRO A 308 1.55 0.61 -20.62
N ASP A 309 0.48 1.12 -20.01
CA ASP A 309 0.37 1.26 -18.55
C ASP A 309 -0.03 -0.05 -17.84
N ALA A 310 -0.12 -1.15 -18.59
CA ALA A 310 -0.13 -2.51 -18.05
C ALA A 310 1.16 -2.89 -17.28
N LEU A 311 2.20 -2.07 -17.38
CA LEU A 311 3.50 -2.26 -16.74
C LEU A 311 3.92 -0.98 -16.01
N SER A 312 4.19 -1.09 -14.72
CA SER A 312 4.83 -0.06 -13.90
C SER A 312 6.21 -0.54 -13.45
N ILE A 313 7.18 0.36 -13.39
CA ILE A 313 8.55 0.02 -13.00
C ILE A 313 9.03 0.97 -11.91
N GLN A 314 9.51 0.40 -10.83
CA GLN A 314 10.17 1.06 -9.72
C GLN A 314 11.63 0.61 -9.70
N LEU A 315 12.57 1.53 -9.73
CA LEU A 315 13.98 1.24 -9.45
C LEU A 315 14.27 1.66 -8.01
N ALA A 316 14.92 0.77 -7.26
CA ALA A 316 15.29 0.99 -5.87
C ALA A 316 16.80 0.83 -5.72
N GLN A 317 17.48 1.92 -5.35
CA GLN A 317 18.90 1.87 -5.06
C GLN A 317 19.15 1.27 -3.67
N VAL A 318 20.09 0.32 -3.60
CA VAL A 318 20.72 -0.11 -2.34
C VAL A 318 22.22 0.22 -2.37
N GLY A 319 22.82 0.45 -1.19
CA GLY A 319 24.20 0.91 -1.11
C GLY A 319 24.42 2.37 -1.51
N ASP A 320 25.62 2.88 -1.24
CA ASP A 320 25.95 4.30 -1.38
C ASP A 320 26.74 4.67 -2.65
N ASP A 321 26.77 3.78 -3.65
CA ASP A 321 27.48 4.01 -4.91
C ASP A 321 26.92 5.22 -5.68
N ALA A 322 27.78 6.23 -5.85
CA ALA A 322 27.44 7.46 -6.57
C ALA A 322 27.20 7.26 -8.07
N LYS A 323 27.88 6.30 -8.72
CA LYS A 323 27.66 5.97 -10.13
C LYS A 323 26.32 5.29 -10.33
N ALA A 324 25.94 4.38 -9.43
CA ALA A 324 24.61 3.77 -9.44
C ALA A 324 23.52 4.84 -9.34
N ARG A 325 23.69 5.79 -8.41
CA ARG A 325 22.79 6.93 -8.28
C ARG A 325 22.71 7.74 -9.56
N MET A 326 23.86 8.13 -10.13
CA MET A 326 23.89 8.90 -11.38
C MET A 326 23.21 8.15 -12.54
N PHE A 327 23.44 6.84 -12.64
CA PHE A 327 22.79 6.01 -13.65
C PHE A 327 21.27 5.97 -13.47
N LEU A 328 20.77 5.75 -12.25
CA LEU A 328 19.34 5.72 -11.99
C LEU A 328 18.69 7.09 -12.24
N ASP A 329 19.33 8.18 -11.81
CA ASP A 329 18.95 9.57 -12.12
C ASP A 329 18.89 9.85 -13.63
N GLU A 330 19.80 9.25 -14.41
CA GLU A 330 19.79 9.36 -15.88
C GLU A 330 18.57 8.66 -16.49
N VAL A 331 18.20 7.48 -15.96
CA VAL A 331 17.03 6.73 -16.42
C VAL A 331 15.74 7.46 -16.05
N ASP A 332 15.67 8.00 -14.84
CA ASP A 332 14.53 8.78 -14.33
C ASP A 332 14.26 10.07 -15.13
N ARG A 333 15.34 10.73 -15.58
CA ARG A 333 15.27 11.96 -16.39
C ARG A 333 15.26 11.70 -17.89
N ASP A 334 15.30 10.44 -18.32
CA ASP A 334 15.26 10.09 -19.73
C ASP A 334 13.95 10.56 -20.35
N ARG A 335 14.01 11.19 -21.52
CA ARG A 335 12.82 11.77 -22.15
C ARG A 335 11.81 10.71 -22.61
N GLU A 336 12.29 9.54 -22.97
CA GLU A 336 11.47 8.43 -23.48
C GLU A 336 11.06 7.47 -22.35
N VAL A 337 11.93 7.26 -21.35
CA VAL A 337 11.73 6.26 -20.29
C VAL A 337 11.41 6.85 -18.92
N GLY A 338 11.78 8.09 -18.64
CA GLY A 338 11.59 8.72 -17.32
C GLY A 338 10.14 8.77 -16.88
N GLY A 339 9.20 9.08 -17.79
CA GLY A 339 7.77 9.03 -17.49
C GLY A 339 7.19 7.61 -17.36
N LEU A 340 8.02 6.57 -17.47
CA LEU A 340 7.64 5.15 -17.43
C LEU A 340 8.24 4.41 -16.22
N VAL A 341 9.11 5.08 -15.46
CA VAL A 341 9.80 4.53 -14.30
C VAL A 341 9.69 5.52 -13.14
N ASP A 342 9.76 5.01 -11.92
CA ASP A 342 10.06 5.81 -10.73
C ASP A 342 11.39 5.33 -10.14
N VAL A 343 12.17 6.24 -9.57
CA VAL A 343 13.42 5.92 -8.88
C VAL A 343 13.32 6.32 -7.42
N THR A 344 13.63 5.38 -6.54
CA THR A 344 13.81 5.67 -5.11
C THR A 344 15.25 5.38 -4.73
N GLY A 345 15.96 6.42 -4.27
CA GLY A 345 17.31 6.31 -3.74
C GLY A 345 17.34 5.65 -2.36
N THR A 346 18.53 5.54 -1.77
CA THR A 346 18.67 5.08 -0.39
C THR A 346 17.95 6.00 0.59
N TYR A 347 17.51 5.47 1.73
CA TYR A 347 16.83 6.26 2.74
C TYR A 347 17.65 7.47 3.21
N GLU A 348 18.94 7.30 3.41
CA GLU A 348 19.85 8.36 3.85
C GLU A 348 19.81 9.54 2.87
N TRP A 349 19.81 9.25 1.57
CA TRP A 349 19.76 10.27 0.53
C TRP A 349 18.36 10.89 0.39
N GLU A 350 17.32 10.05 0.33
CA GLU A 350 15.93 10.49 0.19
C GLU A 350 15.49 11.35 1.36
N SER A 351 15.86 10.98 2.59
CA SER A 351 15.49 11.72 3.78
C SER A 351 16.15 13.10 3.83
N GLU A 352 17.40 13.23 3.40
CA GLU A 352 18.08 14.52 3.26
C GLU A 352 17.41 15.40 2.19
N GLN A 353 17.10 14.81 1.03
CA GLN A 353 16.49 15.52 -0.08
C GLN A 353 15.06 15.99 0.24
N VAL A 354 14.22 15.11 0.81
CA VAL A 354 12.86 15.46 1.23
C VAL A 354 12.90 16.54 2.32
N LEU A 355 13.79 16.42 3.31
CA LEU A 355 13.93 17.45 4.35
C LEU A 355 14.34 18.79 3.75
N ARG A 356 15.29 18.78 2.81
CA ARG A 356 15.79 20.00 2.15
C ARG A 356 14.74 20.67 1.28
N LEU A 357 13.96 19.91 0.51
CA LEU A 357 13.01 20.45 -0.47
C LEU A 357 11.66 20.79 0.14
N SER A 358 11.20 20.02 1.12
CA SER A 358 9.86 20.13 1.69
C SER A 358 9.82 20.57 3.15
N GLY A 359 10.95 20.51 3.87
CA GLY A 359 11.01 20.73 5.32
C GLY A 359 10.48 19.55 6.15
N ILE A 360 10.11 18.44 5.50
CA ILE A 360 9.48 17.29 6.14
C ILE A 360 10.53 16.22 6.42
N THR A 361 10.53 15.68 7.64
CA THR A 361 11.37 14.52 7.96
C THR A 361 10.74 13.25 7.39
N LEU A 362 11.45 12.61 6.46
CA LEU A 362 11.07 11.29 5.95
C LEU A 362 11.47 10.23 6.99
N THR A 363 10.49 9.47 7.48
CA THR A 363 10.79 8.29 8.32
C THR A 363 11.10 7.08 7.42
N PRO A 364 11.82 6.06 7.92
CA PRO A 364 12.08 4.85 7.14
C PRO A 364 10.80 4.14 6.66
N ASP A 365 9.76 4.09 7.50
CA ASP A 365 8.47 3.51 7.13
C ASP A 365 7.78 4.30 6.00
N MET A 366 7.91 5.63 5.99
CA MET A 366 7.39 6.47 4.91
C MET A 366 8.21 6.36 3.62
N TRP A 367 9.52 6.11 3.73
CA TRP A 367 10.37 5.79 2.59
C TRP A 367 9.95 4.47 1.95
N LEU A 368 9.58 3.46 2.74
CA LEU A 368 9.01 2.20 2.21
C LEU A 368 7.70 2.44 1.46
N VAL A 369 6.83 3.32 1.96
CA VAL A 369 5.61 3.71 1.25
C VAL A 369 5.94 4.38 -0.09
N LYS A 370 6.94 5.27 -0.12
CA LYS A 370 7.42 5.88 -1.37
C LYS A 370 7.90 4.79 -2.35
N LEU A 371 8.77 3.90 -1.91
CA LEU A 371 9.29 2.80 -2.72
C LEU A 371 8.20 1.88 -3.28
N LEU A 372 7.12 1.66 -2.53
CA LEU A 372 6.00 0.80 -2.97
C LEU A 372 5.01 1.50 -3.92
N LEU A 373 4.89 2.83 -3.80
CA LEU A 373 3.84 3.57 -4.48
C LEU A 373 4.36 4.50 -5.58
N GLY A 374 5.65 4.81 -5.65
CA GLY A 374 6.25 5.72 -6.64
C GLY A 374 5.84 5.34 -8.05
N GLY A 375 6.17 4.12 -8.46
CA GLY A 375 5.81 3.61 -9.79
C GLY A 375 4.31 3.40 -10.09
N ILE A 376 3.40 3.57 -9.11
CA ILE A 376 1.94 3.33 -9.28
C ILE A 376 1.04 4.44 -8.73
N ASN A 377 1.61 5.59 -8.36
CA ASN A 377 0.87 6.73 -7.86
C ASN A 377 1.63 8.02 -8.17
N SER A 378 1.10 8.79 -9.13
CA SER A 378 1.79 10.00 -9.60
C SER A 378 1.97 11.08 -8.51
N ALA A 379 1.27 11.00 -7.38
CA ALA A 379 1.49 11.91 -6.25
C ALA A 379 2.72 11.55 -5.39
N TYR A 380 3.19 10.30 -5.43
CA TYR A 380 4.42 9.88 -4.77
C TYR A 380 5.63 10.06 -5.67
N ASP A 381 5.47 9.77 -6.97
CA ASP A 381 6.42 10.04 -8.05
C ASP A 381 6.89 11.51 -8.06
N ARG A 382 5.97 12.47 -8.09
CA ARG A 382 6.32 13.91 -8.16
C ARG A 382 7.04 14.51 -6.93
N LYS A 383 7.33 13.75 -5.86
CA LYS A 383 7.80 14.33 -4.57
C LYS A 383 9.28 14.67 -4.52
N ASP A 384 10.11 13.96 -5.27
CA ASP A 384 11.54 14.22 -5.46
C ASP A 384 11.84 14.84 -6.82
N GLU A 385 10.92 14.71 -7.76
CA GLU A 385 10.90 15.48 -8.99
C GLU A 385 10.71 16.96 -8.68
N GLY A 386 11.80 17.68 -8.44
CA GLY A 386 11.85 19.15 -8.40
C GLY A 386 11.55 19.80 -9.76
N ARG A 387 10.58 19.27 -10.50
CA ARG A 387 10.10 19.78 -11.80
C ARG A 387 9.47 21.16 -11.56
N TYR A 388 10.30 22.18 -11.78
CA TYR A 388 9.90 23.58 -11.93
C TYR A 388 9.11 23.79 -13.23
#